data_AF-A0A810N935-F1
#
_entry.id   AF-A0A810N935-F1
#
_cell.length_a   1.000
_cell.length_b   1.000
_cell.length_c   1.000
_cell.angle_alpha   90.00
_cell.angle_beta   90.00
_cell.angle_gamma   90.00
#
_symmetry.space_group_name_H-M   'P 1'
#
loop_
_entity.id
_entity.type
_entity.pdbx_description
1 polymer ?
#
loop_
_entity_poly.entity_id
_entity_poly.type
_entity_poly.pdbx_seq_one_letter_code
_entity_poly.pdbx_strand_id
1 'polypeptide(L)'
;MARILADHPDLARLVGSSPELAHSLAARPLTLTHLTQYPKAVEALAEAMAEVAELGVEQVLAAGTPAPQATPLTAWQSAVSDAVVIGDGRRQAGFDLARRNDPDYRSRYLDALYAEAAVAQRELRDLAIRIAREGEEGGGHPGWRERPKDRVRAEDKIRGYDGDVSRLTDLAGAKIEFRSLDDLYRALQRLIADPDVEIVRFHDRFRDPMRSGYRDVQMLLRTSNGHLAEFRLHLAALDAVAAWEHALFEVRRDLDAVATERGEPLTPTEQAIRARILLTQQRLFWDALQSTTAVGGAAIRAVQREGDQWLNSPD
;
A
#
# COMPACT_ATOMS: atom_id res chain seq x y z
N MET A 1 11.07 6.19 -23.82
CA MET A 1 12.10 5.39 -23.13
C MET A 1 13.52 5.92 -23.37
N ALA A 2 14.07 5.95 -24.59
CA ALA A 2 15.47 6.35 -24.84
C ALA A 2 15.86 7.72 -24.23
N ARG A 3 15.02 8.75 -24.37
CA ARG A 3 15.25 10.07 -23.75
C ARG A 3 15.30 10.01 -22.22
N ILE A 4 14.39 9.26 -21.60
CA ILE A 4 14.38 9.07 -20.15
C ILE A 4 15.68 8.37 -19.71
N LEU A 5 16.08 7.30 -20.38
CA LEU A 5 17.28 6.55 -20.00
C LEU A 5 18.57 7.36 -20.17
N ALA A 6 18.61 8.31 -21.11
CA ALA A 6 19.77 9.19 -21.28
C ALA A 6 20.05 10.06 -20.04
N ASP A 7 19.01 10.49 -19.35
CA ASP A 7 19.11 11.32 -18.15
C ASP A 7 19.26 10.48 -16.85
N HIS A 8 19.11 9.15 -16.94
CA HIS A 8 19.13 8.22 -15.81
C HIS A 8 20.06 7.03 -16.09
N PRO A 9 21.39 7.21 -15.99
CA PRO A 9 22.37 6.21 -16.44
C PRO A 9 22.32 4.90 -15.64
N ASP A 10 21.95 4.94 -14.37
CA ASP A 10 21.85 3.74 -13.53
C ASP A 10 20.66 2.87 -13.97
N LEU A 11 19.52 3.51 -14.22
CA LEU A 11 18.34 2.86 -14.77
C LEU A 11 18.60 2.34 -16.19
N ALA A 12 19.36 3.08 -17.01
CA ALA A 12 19.76 2.64 -18.34
C ALA A 12 20.62 1.36 -18.29
N ARG A 13 21.56 1.26 -17.34
CA ARG A 13 22.36 0.04 -17.13
C ARG A 13 21.49 -1.14 -16.73
N LEU A 14 20.51 -0.94 -15.84
CA LEU A 14 19.57 -2.00 -15.44
C LEU A 14 18.69 -2.48 -16.59
N VAL A 15 18.15 -1.55 -17.37
CA VAL A 15 17.38 -1.88 -18.57
C VAL A 15 18.25 -2.62 -19.58
N GLY A 16 19.51 -2.21 -19.75
CA GLY A 16 20.44 -2.88 -20.65
C GLY A 16 20.89 -4.27 -20.20
N SER A 17 20.79 -4.60 -18.91
CA SER A 17 21.26 -5.89 -18.36
C SER A 17 20.20 -7.00 -18.35
N SER A 18 18.92 -6.69 -18.61
CA SER A 18 17.84 -7.67 -18.69
C SER A 18 16.85 -7.34 -19.82
N PRO A 19 16.75 -8.19 -20.86
CA PRO A 19 15.73 -8.06 -21.89
C PRO A 19 14.29 -8.09 -21.34
N GLU A 20 14.04 -8.87 -20.29
CA GLU A 20 12.74 -8.99 -19.64
C GLU A 20 12.32 -7.67 -18.98
N LEU A 21 13.24 -7.06 -18.21
CA LEU A 21 12.99 -5.77 -17.58
C LEU A 21 12.83 -4.66 -18.64
N ALA A 22 13.65 -4.68 -19.70
CA ALA A 22 13.54 -3.75 -20.81
C ALA A 22 12.18 -3.84 -21.52
N HIS A 23 11.71 -5.07 -21.79
CA HIS A 23 10.43 -5.30 -22.41
C HIS A 23 9.27 -4.82 -21.52
N SER A 24 9.29 -5.17 -20.23
CA SER A 24 8.26 -4.76 -19.27
C SER A 24 8.18 -3.24 -19.14
N LEU A 25 9.31 -2.56 -18.97
CA LEU A 25 9.35 -1.10 -18.81
C LEU A 25 9.03 -0.35 -20.12
N ALA A 26 9.31 -0.95 -21.28
CA ALA A 26 8.86 -0.42 -22.56
C ALA A 26 7.34 -0.52 -22.72
N ALA A 27 6.74 -1.63 -22.28
CA ALA A 27 5.30 -1.85 -22.29
C ALA A 27 4.54 -1.03 -21.24
N ARG A 28 5.26 -0.51 -20.22
CA ARG A 28 4.70 0.24 -19.09
C ARG A 28 5.46 1.54 -18.80
N PRO A 29 5.27 2.57 -19.64
CA PRO A 29 6.02 3.82 -19.52
C PRO A 29 5.82 4.56 -18.19
N LEU A 30 4.65 4.41 -17.55
CA LEU A 30 4.38 5.07 -16.27
C LEU A 30 5.30 4.55 -15.15
N THR A 31 5.50 3.23 -15.07
CA THR A 31 6.40 2.63 -14.09
C THR A 31 7.85 3.01 -14.33
N LEU A 32 8.26 3.15 -15.60
CA LEU A 32 9.56 3.73 -15.92
C LEU A 32 9.66 5.17 -15.37
N THR A 33 8.64 6.00 -15.57
CA THR A 33 8.60 7.36 -15.01
C THR A 33 8.64 7.36 -13.48
N HIS A 34 7.90 6.49 -12.79
CA HIS A 34 7.97 6.41 -11.33
C HIS A 34 9.35 6.01 -10.83
N LEU A 35 10.05 5.08 -11.49
CA LEU A 35 11.43 4.73 -11.14
C LEU A 35 12.38 5.93 -11.23
N THR A 36 12.19 6.83 -12.20
CA THR A 36 13.05 8.03 -12.34
C THR A 36 12.91 9.02 -11.19
N GLN A 37 11.77 9.00 -10.48
CA GLN A 37 11.51 9.90 -9.35
C GLN A 37 12.20 9.43 -8.07
N TYR A 38 12.59 8.16 -8.00
CA TYR A 38 13.07 7.53 -6.76
C TYR A 38 14.41 6.80 -6.96
N PRO A 39 15.56 7.48 -6.77
CA PRO A 39 16.88 6.86 -6.85
C PRO A 39 17.01 5.60 -5.96
N LYS A 40 16.43 5.62 -4.75
CA LYS A 40 16.40 4.46 -3.84
C LYS A 40 15.68 3.24 -4.43
N ALA A 41 14.63 3.46 -5.22
CA ALA A 41 13.95 2.37 -5.90
C ALA A 41 14.85 1.75 -6.99
N VAL A 42 15.60 2.59 -7.72
CA VAL A 42 16.58 2.13 -8.71
C VAL A 42 17.72 1.35 -8.05
N GLU A 43 18.23 1.82 -6.90
CA GLU A 43 19.25 1.13 -6.12
C GLU A 43 18.78 -0.26 -5.64
N ALA A 44 17.57 -0.33 -5.07
CA ALA A 44 17.00 -1.60 -4.61
C ALA A 44 16.70 -2.57 -5.78
N LEU A 45 16.27 -2.04 -6.93
CA LEU A 45 16.12 -2.85 -8.15
C LEU A 45 17.48 -3.36 -8.64
N ALA A 46 18.52 -2.53 -8.59
CA ALA A 46 19.87 -2.93 -8.97
C ALA A 46 20.42 -4.04 -8.08
N GLU A 47 20.20 -3.95 -6.77
CA GLU A 47 20.57 -5.00 -5.82
C GLU A 47 19.87 -6.32 -6.16
N ALA A 48 18.54 -6.28 -6.36
CA ALA A 48 17.78 -7.47 -6.71
C ALA A 48 18.29 -8.11 -8.02
N MET A 49 18.60 -7.30 -9.04
CA MET A 49 19.15 -7.77 -10.32
C MET A 49 20.56 -8.36 -10.18
N ALA A 50 21.42 -7.74 -9.37
CA ALA A 50 22.77 -8.24 -9.11
C ALA A 50 22.72 -9.61 -8.45
N GLU A 51 21.82 -9.84 -7.50
CA GLU A 51 21.66 -11.14 -6.85
C GLU A 51 21.14 -12.22 -7.80
N VAL A 52 20.25 -11.88 -8.76
CA VAL A 52 19.87 -12.83 -9.83
C VAL A 52 21.07 -13.20 -10.68
N ALA A 53 21.91 -12.21 -11.04
CA ALA A 53 23.09 -12.45 -11.85
C ALA A 53 24.17 -13.28 -11.13
N GLU A 54 24.32 -13.09 -9.82
CA GLU A 54 25.30 -13.80 -8.98
C GLU A 54 24.88 -15.25 -8.71
N LEU A 55 23.64 -15.48 -8.29
CA LEU A 55 23.14 -16.82 -7.92
C LEU A 55 22.70 -17.64 -9.14
N GLY A 56 22.29 -16.97 -10.22
CA GLY A 56 21.66 -17.60 -11.36
C GLY A 56 20.18 -17.94 -11.12
N VAL A 57 19.42 -18.02 -12.21
CA VAL A 57 17.96 -18.19 -12.20
C VAL A 57 17.53 -19.46 -11.47
N GLU A 58 18.17 -20.60 -11.73
CA GLU A 58 17.78 -21.88 -11.12
C GLU A 58 17.90 -21.86 -9.61
N GLN A 59 18.99 -21.31 -9.07
CA GLN A 59 19.23 -21.25 -7.63
C GLN A 59 18.26 -20.28 -6.95
N VAL A 60 17.98 -19.13 -7.57
CA VAL A 60 16.97 -18.17 -7.06
C VAL A 60 15.61 -18.83 -6.96
N LEU A 61 15.18 -19.55 -8.00
CA LEU A 61 13.88 -20.21 -8.01
C LEU A 61 13.81 -21.38 -7.02
N ALA A 62 14.90 -22.14 -6.86
CA ALA A 62 14.99 -23.23 -5.88
C ALA A 62 14.94 -22.71 -4.43
N ALA A 63 15.53 -21.55 -4.15
CA ALA A 63 15.46 -20.91 -2.83
C ALA A 63 14.05 -20.40 -2.49
N GLY A 64 13.27 -20.01 -3.51
CA GLY A 64 11.93 -19.46 -3.37
C GLY A 64 11.92 -18.09 -2.67
N THR A 65 10.74 -17.65 -2.24
CA THR A 65 10.57 -16.43 -1.44
C THR A 65 9.77 -16.77 -0.19
N PRO A 66 10.39 -16.78 1.01
CA PRO A 66 9.67 -17.08 2.24
C PRO A 66 8.59 -16.02 2.52
N ALA A 67 7.58 -16.41 3.31
CA ALA A 67 6.65 -15.45 3.86
C ALA A 67 7.39 -14.53 4.85
N PRO A 68 7.07 -13.23 4.89
CA PRO A 68 7.68 -12.32 5.84
C PRO A 68 7.31 -12.69 7.27
N GLN A 69 8.27 -12.55 8.19
CA GLN A 69 8.04 -12.82 9.61
C GLN A 69 7.03 -11.84 10.21
N ALA A 70 6.15 -12.35 11.07
CA ALA A 70 5.27 -11.52 11.90
C ALA A 70 6.08 -10.62 12.85
N THR A 71 5.55 -9.45 13.16
CA THR A 71 6.11 -8.56 14.17
C THR A 71 5.96 -9.19 15.56
N PRO A 72 7.02 -9.22 16.38
CA PRO A 72 6.93 -9.71 17.76
C PRO A 72 6.20 -8.70 18.65
N LEU A 73 4.87 -8.73 18.63
CA LEU A 73 4.03 -7.86 19.44
C LEU A 73 4.12 -8.21 20.93
N THR A 74 3.97 -7.20 21.79
CA THR A 74 3.80 -7.43 23.22
C THR A 74 2.46 -8.10 23.51
N ALA A 75 2.31 -8.70 24.70
CA ALA A 75 1.04 -9.29 25.13
C ALA A 75 -0.10 -8.25 25.14
N TRP A 76 0.19 -7.01 25.54
CA TRP A 76 -0.79 -5.93 25.52
C TRP A 76 -1.19 -5.53 24.10
N GLN A 77 -0.23 -5.34 23.18
CA GLN A 77 -0.53 -5.02 21.79
C GLN A 77 -1.38 -6.12 21.12
N SER A 78 -1.06 -7.39 21.38
CA SER A 78 -1.83 -8.54 20.90
C SER A 78 -3.25 -8.54 21.46
N ALA A 79 -3.41 -8.28 22.77
CA ALA A 79 -4.73 -8.20 23.40
C ALA A 79 -5.58 -7.05 22.85
N VAL A 80 -4.99 -5.88 22.52
CA VAL A 80 -5.69 -4.78 21.85
C VAL A 80 -6.14 -5.19 20.44
N SER A 81 -5.28 -5.87 19.68
CA SER A 81 -5.63 -6.41 18.36
C SER A 81 -6.79 -7.42 18.42
N ASP A 82 -6.76 -8.32 19.41
CA ASP A 82 -7.81 -9.34 19.62
C ASP A 82 -9.14 -8.75 20.11
N ALA A 83 -9.13 -7.56 20.71
CA ALA A 83 -10.32 -6.89 21.25
C ALA A 83 -11.19 -6.21 20.18
N VAL A 84 -10.75 -6.16 18.92
CA VAL A 84 -11.50 -5.52 17.84
C VAL A 84 -12.77 -6.33 17.52
N VAL A 85 -13.93 -5.70 17.73
CA VAL A 85 -15.23 -6.25 17.34
C VAL A 85 -15.54 -5.83 15.91
N ILE A 86 -15.99 -6.80 15.09
CA ILE A 86 -16.25 -6.60 13.67
C ILE A 86 -17.76 -6.54 13.41
N GLY A 87 -18.22 -5.39 12.91
CA GLY A 87 -19.58 -5.19 12.41
C GLY A 87 -19.88 -5.97 11.12
N ASP A 88 -21.14 -5.92 10.68
CA ASP A 88 -21.58 -6.59 9.46
C ASP A 88 -21.32 -5.74 8.20
N GLY A 89 -21.65 -6.28 7.02
CA GLY A 89 -21.64 -5.52 5.75
C GLY A 89 -20.26 -5.03 5.31
N ARG A 90 -19.52 -5.89 4.58
CA ARG A 90 -18.16 -5.59 4.06
C ARG A 90 -18.13 -4.92 2.68
N ARG A 91 -19.29 -4.44 2.20
CA ARG A 91 -19.48 -3.85 0.87
C ARG A 91 -20.38 -2.63 0.98
N GLN A 92 -20.20 -1.66 0.08
CA GLN A 92 -21.11 -0.52 -0.04
C GLN A 92 -22.54 -1.01 -0.27
N ALA A 93 -23.51 -0.39 0.39
CA ALA A 93 -24.90 -0.83 0.37
C ALA A 93 -25.62 -0.45 -0.94
N GLY A 94 -26.64 -1.22 -1.31
CA GLY A 94 -27.54 -0.85 -2.42
C GLY A 94 -27.06 -1.18 -3.83
N PHE A 95 -25.94 -1.90 -3.98
CA PHE A 95 -25.50 -2.40 -5.28
C PHE A 95 -26.23 -3.69 -5.68
N ASP A 96 -26.83 -3.69 -6.86
CA ASP A 96 -27.47 -4.85 -7.49
C ASP A 96 -26.44 -5.62 -8.31
N LEU A 97 -26.00 -6.77 -7.78
CA LEU A 97 -25.03 -7.64 -8.43
C LEU A 97 -25.51 -8.18 -9.78
N ALA A 98 -26.82 -8.29 -10.01
CA ALA A 98 -27.35 -8.72 -11.31
C ALA A 98 -27.05 -7.70 -12.42
N ARG A 99 -26.81 -6.43 -12.04
CA ARG A 99 -26.53 -5.31 -12.95
C ARG A 99 -25.05 -4.93 -13.03
N ARG A 100 -24.14 -5.75 -12.50
CA ARG A 100 -22.68 -5.50 -12.56
C ARG A 100 -22.11 -5.38 -13.99
N ASN A 101 -22.84 -5.88 -14.98
CA ASN A 101 -22.46 -5.79 -16.39
C ASN A 101 -23.16 -4.63 -17.13
N ASP A 102 -24.02 -3.85 -16.46
CA ASP A 102 -24.69 -2.66 -17.00
C ASP A 102 -23.80 -1.42 -16.76
N PRO A 103 -23.16 -0.85 -17.80
CA PRO A 103 -22.24 0.28 -17.63
C PRO A 103 -22.91 1.53 -17.06
N ASP A 104 -24.16 1.82 -17.45
CA ASP A 104 -24.89 3.01 -17.01
C ASP A 104 -25.33 2.90 -15.55
N TYR A 105 -25.69 1.68 -15.12
CA TYR A 105 -25.95 1.41 -13.72
C TYR A 105 -24.71 1.62 -12.86
N ARG A 106 -23.58 1.02 -13.25
CA ARG A 106 -22.31 1.16 -12.52
C ARG A 106 -21.86 2.60 -12.44
N SER A 107 -21.93 3.33 -13.56
CA SER A 107 -21.51 4.73 -13.63
C SER A 107 -22.33 5.60 -12.66
N ARG A 108 -23.66 5.47 -12.68
CA ARG A 108 -24.54 6.21 -11.75
C ARG A 108 -24.33 5.83 -10.29
N TYR A 109 -24.15 4.54 -10.01
CA TYR A 109 -23.86 4.08 -8.66
C TYR A 109 -22.52 4.63 -8.15
N LEU A 110 -21.49 4.65 -9.01
CA LEU A 110 -20.19 5.23 -8.69
C LEU A 110 -20.29 6.75 -8.45
N ASP A 111 -21.05 7.49 -9.25
CA ASP A 111 -21.28 8.93 -9.03
C ASP A 111 -21.93 9.19 -7.67
N ALA A 112 -22.90 8.36 -7.25
CA ALA A 112 -23.50 8.43 -5.92
C ALA A 112 -22.48 8.12 -4.81
N LEU A 113 -21.67 7.08 -4.98
CA LEU A 113 -20.60 6.77 -4.02
C LEU A 113 -19.59 7.91 -3.86
N TYR A 114 -19.28 8.66 -4.92
CA TYR A 114 -18.39 9.83 -4.81
C TYR A 114 -19.02 10.95 -3.95
N ALA A 115 -20.32 11.19 -4.09
CA ALA A 115 -21.03 12.17 -3.27
C ALA A 115 -21.06 11.74 -1.78
N GLU A 116 -21.32 10.47 -1.51
CA GLU A 116 -21.28 9.89 -0.16
C GLU A 116 -19.86 9.94 0.44
N ALA A 117 -18.85 9.60 -0.36
CA ALA A 117 -17.45 9.62 0.05
C ALA A 117 -17.00 11.03 0.48
N ALA A 118 -17.53 12.09 -0.14
CA ALA A 118 -17.20 13.46 0.27
C ALA A 118 -17.67 13.78 1.71
N VAL A 119 -18.79 13.20 2.15
CA VAL A 119 -19.26 13.31 3.54
C VAL A 119 -18.38 12.46 4.45
N ALA A 120 -18.19 11.19 4.10
CA ALA A 120 -17.37 10.23 4.84
C ALA A 120 -15.92 10.73 5.03
N GLN A 121 -15.35 11.40 4.03
CA GLN A 121 -13.99 11.93 4.08
C GLN A 121 -13.83 13.03 5.14
N ARG A 122 -14.86 13.83 5.39
CA ARG A 122 -14.85 14.84 6.46
C ARG A 122 -14.90 14.17 7.84
N GLU A 123 -15.78 13.19 8.01
CA GLU A 123 -15.87 12.42 9.25
C GLU A 123 -14.54 11.70 9.57
N LEU A 124 -13.93 11.05 8.58
CA LEU A 124 -12.63 10.40 8.75
C LEU A 124 -11.52 11.39 9.11
N ARG A 125 -11.52 12.59 8.53
CA ARG A 125 -10.56 13.63 8.89
C ARG A 125 -10.71 14.04 10.35
N ASP A 126 -11.94 14.30 10.79
CA ASP A 126 -12.21 14.73 12.16
C ASP A 126 -11.86 13.62 13.17
N LEU A 127 -12.20 12.37 12.85
CA LEU A 127 -11.79 11.19 13.62
C LEU A 127 -10.26 11.08 13.69
N ALA A 128 -9.56 11.19 12.57
CA ALA A 128 -8.10 11.10 12.54
C ALA A 128 -7.44 12.18 13.42
N ILE A 129 -7.92 13.42 13.33
CA ILE A 129 -7.42 14.54 14.14
C ILE A 129 -7.67 14.27 15.64
N ARG A 130 -8.86 13.78 15.99
CA ARG A 130 -9.25 13.49 17.37
C ARG A 130 -8.38 12.38 17.97
N ILE A 131 -8.30 11.23 17.32
CA ILE A 131 -7.52 10.07 17.78
C ILE A 131 -6.02 10.38 17.83
N ALA A 132 -5.50 11.20 16.91
CA ALA A 132 -4.09 11.59 16.91
C ALA A 132 -3.69 12.51 18.07
N ARG A 133 -4.59 13.40 18.53
CA ARG A 133 -4.32 14.43 19.55
C ARG A 133 -4.33 13.93 20.99
N GLU A 134 -5.02 12.84 21.28
CA GLU A 134 -5.22 12.35 22.66
C GLU A 134 -4.01 11.61 23.25
N GLY A 135 -2.79 11.84 22.74
CA GLY A 135 -1.54 11.29 23.27
C GLY A 135 -0.70 12.36 23.97
N GLU A 136 -0.11 12.04 25.13
CA GLU A 136 0.94 12.87 25.74
C GLU A 136 2.14 13.02 24.78
N GLU A 137 2.89 14.13 24.89
CA GLU A 137 4.00 14.57 24.02
C GLU A 137 4.57 13.47 23.07
N GLY A 138 4.04 13.40 21.84
CA GLY A 138 4.38 12.32 20.90
C GLY A 138 3.24 11.79 20.02
N GLY A 139 2.08 12.46 20.03
CA GLY A 139 0.89 12.06 19.24
C GLY A 139 1.15 11.81 17.74
N GLY A 140 0.25 11.05 17.13
CA GLY A 140 0.36 10.68 15.72
C GLY A 140 0.17 11.87 14.76
N HIS A 141 0.62 11.70 13.53
CA HIS A 141 0.41 12.66 12.45
C HIS A 141 -0.77 12.20 11.57
N PRO A 142 -1.94 12.86 11.64
CA PRO A 142 -3.08 12.48 10.83
C PRO A 142 -2.89 12.95 9.38
N GLY A 143 -3.33 12.13 8.44
CA GLY A 143 -3.39 12.45 7.01
C GLY A 143 -4.69 11.93 6.39
N TRP A 144 -5.18 12.60 5.36
CA TRP A 144 -6.40 12.21 4.63
C TRP A 144 -6.31 12.62 3.16
N ARG A 145 -7.23 12.09 2.33
CA ARG A 145 -7.30 12.49 0.92
C ARG A 145 -7.78 13.93 0.80
N GLU A 146 -7.03 14.80 0.12
CA GLU A 146 -7.49 16.17 -0.16
C GLU A 146 -8.37 16.25 -1.41
N ARG A 147 -8.21 15.30 -2.32
CA ARG A 147 -8.97 15.22 -3.56
C ARG A 147 -9.68 13.86 -3.67
N PRO A 148 -10.86 13.82 -4.31
CA PRO A 148 -11.48 12.55 -4.65
C PRO A 148 -10.51 11.65 -5.42
N LYS A 149 -10.63 10.34 -5.19
CA LYS A 149 -9.89 9.34 -5.96
C LYS A 149 -10.14 9.56 -7.46
N ASP A 150 -9.08 9.53 -8.26
CA ASP A 150 -9.20 9.62 -9.71
C ASP A 150 -10.18 8.56 -10.25
N ARG A 151 -11.03 8.97 -11.20
CA ARG A 151 -12.12 8.14 -11.73
C ARG A 151 -11.59 6.97 -12.55
N VAL A 152 -10.54 7.16 -13.33
CA VAL A 152 -9.92 6.09 -14.12
C VAL A 152 -9.39 5.01 -13.17
N ARG A 153 -8.71 5.42 -12.09
CA ARG A 153 -8.25 4.46 -11.06
C ARG A 153 -9.39 3.75 -10.33
N ALA A 154 -10.52 4.41 -10.12
CA ALA A 154 -11.71 3.77 -9.55
C ALA A 154 -12.28 2.71 -10.50
N GLU A 155 -12.41 3.04 -11.78
CA GLU A 155 -12.90 2.14 -12.83
C GLU A 155 -11.97 0.94 -13.06
N ASP A 156 -10.66 1.14 -12.99
CA ASP A 156 -9.68 0.05 -13.06
C ASP A 156 -9.83 -0.94 -11.90
N LYS A 157 -10.04 -0.44 -10.68
CA LYS A 157 -10.36 -1.29 -9.52
C LYS A 157 -11.65 -2.05 -9.71
N ILE A 158 -12.70 -1.40 -10.21
CA ILE A 158 -14.01 -2.02 -10.49
C ILE A 158 -13.85 -3.15 -11.52
N ARG A 159 -13.01 -2.98 -12.54
CA ARG A 159 -12.69 -4.04 -13.50
C ARG A 159 -12.03 -5.24 -12.81
N GLY A 160 -11.08 -4.99 -11.91
CA GLY A 160 -10.47 -6.03 -11.06
C GLY A 160 -11.47 -6.69 -10.09
N TYR A 161 -12.62 -6.08 -9.86
CA TYR A 161 -13.72 -6.63 -9.07
C TYR A 161 -14.82 -7.29 -9.90
N ASP A 162 -14.58 -7.56 -11.18
CA ASP A 162 -15.56 -8.16 -12.10
C ASP A 162 -16.86 -7.33 -12.17
N GLY A 163 -16.69 -6.00 -12.23
CA GLY A 163 -17.79 -5.04 -12.34
C GLY A 163 -18.52 -4.73 -11.02
N ASP A 164 -18.15 -5.35 -9.91
CA ASP A 164 -18.77 -5.15 -8.60
C ASP A 164 -18.31 -3.84 -7.94
N VAL A 165 -19.07 -2.75 -8.15
CA VAL A 165 -18.76 -1.41 -7.64
C VAL A 165 -18.86 -1.35 -6.11
N SER A 166 -19.67 -2.22 -5.48
CA SER A 166 -19.83 -2.23 -4.02
C SER A 166 -18.57 -2.58 -3.25
N ARG A 167 -17.56 -3.13 -3.93
CA ARG A 167 -16.25 -3.46 -3.36
C ARG A 167 -15.31 -2.27 -3.30
N LEU A 168 -15.70 -1.11 -3.86
CA LEU A 168 -14.89 0.10 -3.83
C LEU A 168 -15.09 0.85 -2.50
N THR A 169 -14.15 0.65 -1.59
CA THR A 169 -14.23 1.15 -0.21
C THR A 169 -13.17 2.19 0.16
N ASP A 170 -12.35 2.60 -0.81
CA ASP A 170 -11.23 3.52 -0.60
C ASP A 170 -11.42 4.87 -1.33
N LEU A 171 -12.67 5.23 -1.65
CA LEU A 171 -13.03 6.55 -2.16
C LEU A 171 -12.81 7.64 -1.11
N ALA A 172 -13.20 7.36 0.13
CA ALA A 172 -12.81 8.11 1.31
C ALA A 172 -11.73 7.33 2.09
N GLY A 173 -10.71 8.04 2.58
CA GLY A 173 -9.64 7.43 3.35
C GLY A 173 -8.88 8.40 4.25
N ALA A 174 -8.46 7.90 5.42
CA ALA A 174 -7.57 8.61 6.33
C ALA A 174 -6.55 7.65 6.95
N LYS A 175 -5.43 8.21 7.40
CA LYS A 175 -4.39 7.49 8.14
C LYS A 175 -3.91 8.30 9.33
N ILE A 176 -3.31 7.63 10.30
CA ILE A 176 -2.50 8.26 11.34
C ILE A 176 -1.13 7.60 11.35
N GLU A 177 -0.09 8.41 11.23
CA GLU A 177 1.31 7.97 11.25
C GLU A 177 1.91 8.12 12.64
N PHE A 178 2.51 7.07 13.18
CA PHE A 178 3.12 7.01 14.50
C PHE A 178 4.62 6.72 14.42
N ARG A 179 5.37 7.12 15.44
CA ARG A 179 6.80 6.82 15.54
C ARG A 179 7.09 5.49 16.25
N SER A 180 6.14 4.99 17.05
CA SER A 180 6.28 3.77 17.83
C SER A 180 5.07 2.85 17.64
N LEU A 181 5.28 1.54 17.80
CA LEU A 181 4.19 0.57 17.83
C LEU A 181 3.26 0.80 19.02
N ASP A 182 3.80 1.21 20.16
CA ASP A 182 2.98 1.44 21.36
C ASP A 182 1.94 2.54 21.13
N ASP A 183 2.33 3.66 20.51
CA ASP A 183 1.40 4.75 20.23
C ASP A 183 0.35 4.34 19.19
N LEU A 184 0.75 3.52 18.22
CA LEU A 184 -0.13 2.93 17.22
C LEU A 184 -1.20 2.06 17.91
N TYR A 185 -0.81 1.15 18.80
CA TYR A 185 -1.77 0.30 19.52
C TYR A 185 -2.60 1.07 20.55
N ARG A 186 -2.08 2.15 21.15
CA ARG A 186 -2.90 3.07 21.98
C ARG A 186 -3.96 3.76 21.14
N ALA A 187 -3.64 4.16 19.91
CA ALA A 187 -4.61 4.69 18.96
C ALA A 187 -5.68 3.65 18.57
N LEU A 188 -5.28 2.41 18.31
CA LEU A 188 -6.22 1.32 18.06
C LEU A 188 -7.15 1.09 19.27
N GLN A 189 -6.61 1.09 20.49
CA GLN A 189 -7.40 0.95 21.71
C GLN A 189 -8.45 2.07 21.86
N ARG A 190 -8.08 3.32 21.54
CA ARG A 190 -9.03 4.45 21.55
C ARG A 190 -10.12 4.29 20.49
N LEU A 191 -9.78 3.84 19.29
CA LEU A 191 -10.76 3.55 18.25
C LEU A 191 -11.75 2.47 18.67
N ILE A 192 -11.28 1.40 19.34
CA ILE A 192 -12.15 0.33 19.85
C ILE A 192 -13.09 0.84 20.95
N ALA A 193 -12.63 1.78 21.78
CA ALA A 193 -13.41 2.35 22.88
C ALA A 193 -14.37 3.46 22.45
N ASP A 194 -14.26 3.95 21.21
CA ASP A 194 -15.08 5.04 20.70
C ASP A 194 -16.45 4.51 20.24
N PRO A 195 -17.56 4.90 20.88
CA PRO A 195 -18.90 4.42 20.53
C PRO A 195 -19.38 4.88 19.15
N ASP A 196 -18.77 5.93 18.58
CA ASP A 196 -19.10 6.44 17.25
C ASP A 196 -18.35 5.70 16.12
N VAL A 197 -17.49 4.74 16.47
CA VAL A 197 -16.66 3.99 15.51
C VAL A 197 -17.20 2.57 15.34
N GLU A 198 -17.66 2.26 14.13
CA GLU A 198 -18.01 0.90 13.72
C GLU A 198 -16.97 0.35 12.74
N ILE A 199 -16.19 -0.65 13.19
CA ILE A 199 -15.20 -1.34 12.36
C ILE A 199 -15.87 -2.54 11.67
N VAL A 200 -16.00 -2.51 10.34
CA VAL A 200 -16.64 -3.61 9.56
C VAL A 200 -15.62 -4.55 8.91
N ARG A 201 -14.35 -4.13 8.87
CA ARG A 201 -13.21 -4.97 8.48
C ARG A 201 -11.98 -4.53 9.25
N PHE A 202 -11.20 -5.48 9.72
CA PHE A 202 -9.94 -5.24 10.42
C PHE A 202 -8.88 -6.19 9.88
N HIS A 203 -7.68 -5.67 9.66
CA HIS A 203 -6.52 -6.46 9.30
C HIS A 203 -5.27 -5.85 9.91
N ASP A 204 -4.69 -6.58 10.86
CA ASP A 204 -3.46 -6.23 11.55
C ASP A 204 -2.26 -6.81 10.79
N ARG A 205 -1.64 -6.01 9.92
CA ARG A 205 -0.48 -6.44 9.12
C ARG A 205 0.82 -6.46 9.92
N PHE A 206 0.81 -6.12 11.20
CA PHE A 206 1.94 -6.44 12.06
C PHE A 206 1.93 -7.92 12.44
N ARG A 207 0.74 -8.52 12.62
CA ARG A 207 0.58 -9.97 12.86
C ARG A 207 0.64 -10.78 11.57
N ASP A 208 0.02 -10.30 10.50
CA ASP A 208 0.01 -10.94 9.19
C ASP A 208 0.46 -9.96 8.07
N PRO A 209 1.78 -9.78 7.90
CA PRO A 209 2.33 -8.82 6.95
C PRO A 209 1.96 -9.14 5.49
N MET A 210 1.90 -8.10 4.65
CA MET A 210 1.79 -8.33 3.20
C MET A 210 3.00 -9.12 2.70
N ARG A 211 2.89 -9.83 1.56
CA ARG A 211 4.02 -10.57 0.97
C ARG A 211 5.30 -9.74 0.76
N SER A 212 5.17 -8.44 0.51
CA SER A 212 6.30 -7.51 0.40
C SER A 212 6.98 -7.20 1.73
N GLY A 213 6.40 -7.58 2.86
CA GLY A 213 6.79 -7.14 4.19
C GLY A 213 6.15 -5.81 4.60
N TYR A 214 5.30 -5.19 3.80
CA TYR A 214 4.59 -3.98 4.23
C TYR A 214 3.64 -4.25 5.41
N ARG A 215 3.58 -3.33 6.39
CA ARG A 215 2.79 -3.44 7.63
C ARG A 215 2.08 -2.14 7.99
N ASP A 216 0.87 -2.28 8.50
CA ASP A 216 -0.03 -1.26 9.03
C ASP A 216 -1.17 -1.96 9.78
N VAL A 217 -1.96 -1.20 10.53
CA VAL A 217 -3.29 -1.65 10.94
C VAL A 217 -4.29 -1.03 9.97
N GLN A 218 -4.96 -1.86 9.19
CA GLN A 218 -5.98 -1.42 8.24
C GLN A 218 -7.39 -1.74 8.76
N MET A 219 -8.26 -0.75 8.71
CA MET A 219 -9.66 -0.86 9.05
C MET A 219 -10.54 -0.38 7.89
N LEU A 220 -11.75 -0.90 7.85
CA LEU A 220 -12.87 -0.30 7.12
C LEU A 220 -13.89 0.16 8.15
N LEU A 221 -14.20 1.45 8.13
CA LEU A 221 -15.16 2.07 9.04
C LEU A 221 -16.47 2.34 8.31
N ARG A 222 -17.60 2.17 9.00
CA ARG A 222 -18.89 2.66 8.54
C ARG A 222 -19.07 4.10 9.03
N THR A 223 -19.31 5.02 8.11
CA THR A 223 -19.58 6.43 8.43
C THR A 223 -21.08 6.67 8.64
N SER A 224 -21.44 7.86 9.13
CA SER A 224 -22.82 8.18 9.54
C SER A 224 -23.85 8.05 8.39
N ASN A 225 -23.41 8.26 7.14
CA ASN A 225 -24.22 8.08 5.94
C ASN A 225 -24.22 6.65 5.39
N GLY A 226 -23.66 5.68 6.11
CA GLY A 226 -23.59 4.27 5.73
C GLY A 226 -22.44 3.92 4.77
N HIS A 227 -21.69 4.91 4.28
CA HIS A 227 -20.54 4.69 3.40
C HIS A 227 -19.42 3.94 4.14
N LEU A 228 -18.78 3.02 3.44
CA LEU A 228 -17.60 2.32 3.97
C LEU A 228 -16.33 3.03 3.52
N ALA A 229 -15.50 3.41 4.48
CA ALA A 229 -14.31 4.22 4.23
C ALA A 229 -13.04 3.64 4.88
N GLU A 230 -11.90 3.73 4.20
CA GLU A 230 -10.64 3.13 4.65
C GLU A 230 -9.99 3.98 5.75
N PHE A 231 -9.61 3.35 6.88
CA PHE A 231 -8.88 4.01 7.95
C PHE A 231 -7.65 3.20 8.33
N ARG A 232 -6.49 3.84 8.50
CA ARG A 232 -5.23 3.12 8.69
C ARG A 232 -4.37 3.72 9.80
N LEU A 233 -3.66 2.87 10.53
CA LEU A 233 -2.63 3.29 11.49
C LEU A 233 -1.27 2.77 11.01
N HIS A 234 -0.33 3.68 10.86
CA HIS A 234 0.95 3.46 10.17
C HIS A 234 2.13 3.74 11.09
N LEU A 235 3.28 3.16 10.78
CA LEU A 235 4.57 3.61 11.33
C LEU A 235 5.29 4.50 10.32
N ALA A 236 5.80 5.63 10.79
CA ALA A 236 6.58 6.60 10.01
C ALA A 236 7.75 5.96 9.26
N ALA A 237 8.47 5.06 9.93
CA ALA A 237 9.61 4.36 9.33
C ALA A 237 9.18 3.46 8.15
N LEU A 238 7.98 2.85 8.21
CA LEU A 238 7.46 2.03 7.13
C LEU A 238 6.93 2.88 5.97
N ASP A 239 6.27 4.01 6.28
CA ASP A 239 5.81 4.96 5.27
C ASP A 239 6.99 5.57 4.49
N ALA A 240 8.13 5.82 5.16
CA ALA A 240 9.37 6.25 4.51
C ALA A 240 9.91 5.25 3.47
N VAL A 241 9.69 3.95 3.65
CA VAL A 241 10.03 2.92 2.65
C VAL A 241 8.96 2.85 1.57
N ALA A 242 7.68 2.81 1.97
CA ALA A 242 6.55 2.72 1.05
C ALA A 242 6.49 3.88 0.05
N ALA A 243 7.00 5.06 0.43
CA ALA A 243 7.10 6.24 -0.41
C ALA A 243 7.75 5.96 -1.78
N TRP A 244 8.82 5.15 -1.81
CA TRP A 244 9.56 4.83 -3.04
C TRP A 244 9.47 3.34 -3.43
N GLU A 245 9.17 2.44 -2.48
CA GLU A 245 9.01 1.01 -2.76
C GLU A 245 7.84 0.72 -3.71
N HIS A 246 6.87 1.64 -3.83
CA HIS A 246 5.77 1.50 -4.77
C HIS A 246 6.25 1.28 -6.22
N ALA A 247 7.31 1.96 -6.63
CA ALA A 247 7.87 1.79 -7.97
C ALA A 247 8.40 0.35 -8.18
N LEU A 248 8.96 -0.29 -7.14
CA LEU A 248 9.36 -1.70 -7.19
C LEU A 248 8.15 -2.64 -7.26
N PHE A 249 7.10 -2.33 -6.51
CA PHE A 249 5.85 -3.08 -6.57
C PHE A 249 5.26 -3.03 -7.98
N GLU A 250 5.26 -1.87 -8.61
CA GLU A 250 4.81 -1.70 -9.99
C GLU A 250 5.64 -2.54 -10.97
N VAL A 251 6.98 -2.54 -10.86
CA VAL A 251 7.82 -3.41 -11.70
C VAL A 251 7.39 -4.87 -11.60
N ARG A 252 7.17 -5.41 -10.39
CA ARG A 252 6.71 -6.79 -10.22
C ARG A 252 5.31 -7.03 -10.78
N ARG A 253 4.38 -6.10 -10.51
CA ARG A 253 3.01 -6.17 -11.00
C ARG A 253 2.97 -6.15 -12.53
N ASP A 254 3.84 -5.37 -13.13
CA ASP A 254 3.89 -5.16 -14.57
C ASP A 254 4.51 -6.35 -15.29
N LEU A 255 5.49 -7.03 -14.70
CA LEU A 255 5.94 -8.35 -15.16
C LEU A 255 4.75 -9.34 -15.22
N ASP A 256 3.96 -9.42 -14.14
CA ASP A 256 2.77 -10.28 -14.07
C ASP A 256 1.73 -9.89 -15.16
N ALA A 257 1.49 -8.58 -15.35
CA ALA A 257 0.52 -8.07 -16.31
C ALA A 257 0.94 -8.32 -17.77
N VAL A 258 2.20 -8.07 -18.11
CA VAL A 258 2.74 -8.31 -19.45
C VAL A 258 2.71 -9.81 -19.77
N ALA A 259 3.04 -10.68 -18.83
CA ALA A 259 2.90 -12.13 -19.02
C ALA A 259 1.45 -12.54 -19.30
N THR A 260 0.51 -11.99 -18.53
CA THR A 260 -0.93 -12.23 -18.73
C THR A 260 -1.40 -11.77 -20.11
N GLU A 261 -0.94 -10.60 -20.58
CA GLU A 261 -1.26 -10.08 -21.91
C GLU A 261 -0.70 -10.93 -23.05
N ARG A 262 0.48 -11.55 -22.84
CA ARG A 262 1.04 -12.53 -23.78
C ARG A 262 0.28 -13.86 -23.78
N GLY A 263 -0.56 -14.11 -22.78
CA GLY A 263 -1.24 -15.40 -22.60
C GLY A 263 -0.30 -16.52 -22.13
N GLU A 264 0.86 -16.16 -21.56
CA GLU A 264 1.90 -17.10 -21.14
C GLU A 264 2.23 -16.89 -19.66
N PRO A 265 2.69 -17.92 -18.93
CA PRO A 265 3.25 -17.73 -17.60
C PRO A 265 4.53 -16.88 -17.66
N LEU A 266 4.95 -16.34 -16.52
CA LEU A 266 6.25 -15.68 -16.40
C LEU A 266 7.38 -16.65 -16.82
N THR A 267 8.36 -16.15 -17.57
CA THR A 267 9.58 -16.92 -17.86
C THR A 267 10.38 -17.18 -16.57
N PRO A 268 11.28 -18.16 -16.53
CA PRO A 268 12.13 -18.40 -15.36
C PRO A 268 12.91 -17.15 -14.91
N THR A 269 13.42 -16.36 -15.86
CA THR A 269 14.11 -15.09 -15.56
C THR A 269 13.16 -14.06 -14.95
N GLU A 270 11.96 -13.86 -15.52
CA GLU A 270 10.95 -12.95 -14.97
C GLU A 270 10.53 -13.38 -13.55
N GLN A 271 10.37 -14.69 -13.32
CA GLN A 271 10.07 -15.23 -11.99
C GLN A 271 11.19 -14.95 -11.00
N ALA A 272 12.46 -15.13 -11.40
CA ALA A 272 13.62 -14.86 -10.56
C ALA A 272 13.75 -13.37 -10.21
N ILE A 273 13.58 -12.48 -11.19
CA ILE A 273 13.58 -11.02 -10.98
C ILE A 273 12.47 -10.64 -9.99
N ARG A 274 11.24 -11.12 -10.22
CA ARG A 274 10.10 -10.86 -9.34
C ARG A 274 10.31 -11.37 -7.92
N ALA A 275 10.89 -12.57 -7.76
CA ALA A 275 11.22 -13.16 -6.47
C ALA A 275 12.26 -12.33 -5.73
N ARG A 276 13.32 -11.88 -6.42
CA ARG A 276 14.37 -11.08 -5.78
C ARG A 276 13.92 -9.69 -5.39
N ILE A 277 13.15 -9.00 -6.24
CA ILE A 277 12.54 -7.73 -5.85
C ILE A 277 11.66 -7.93 -4.60
N LEU A 278 10.87 -9.00 -4.54
CA LEU A 278 10.01 -9.27 -3.38
C LEU A 278 10.83 -9.50 -2.09
N LEU A 279 11.94 -10.23 -2.17
CA LEU A 279 12.82 -10.47 -1.02
C LEU A 279 13.53 -9.17 -0.57
N THR A 280 13.97 -8.33 -1.51
CA THR A 280 14.52 -7.00 -1.21
C THR A 280 13.48 -6.13 -0.50
N GLN A 281 12.23 -6.11 -0.95
CA GLN A 281 11.13 -5.40 -0.27
C GLN A 281 10.95 -5.91 1.17
N GLN A 282 10.95 -7.24 1.38
CA GLN A 282 10.79 -7.82 2.71
C GLN A 282 11.90 -7.36 3.66
N ARG A 283 13.16 -7.36 3.20
CA ARG A 283 14.31 -6.87 3.96
C ARG A 283 14.15 -5.39 4.32
N LEU A 284 13.82 -4.55 3.34
CA LEU A 284 13.67 -3.10 3.53
C LEU A 284 12.61 -2.75 4.58
N PHE A 285 11.44 -3.37 4.51
CA PHE A 285 10.40 -3.14 5.50
C PHE A 285 10.74 -3.73 6.87
N TRP A 286 11.47 -4.84 6.93
CA TRP A 286 11.95 -5.40 8.19
C TRP A 286 12.97 -4.47 8.86
N ASP A 287 13.96 -3.98 8.13
CA ASP A 287 14.97 -3.05 8.61
C ASP A 287 14.32 -1.75 9.13
N ALA A 288 13.33 -1.22 8.39
CA ALA A 288 12.56 -0.06 8.82
C ALA A 288 11.76 -0.32 10.10
N LEU A 289 11.15 -1.50 10.26
CA LEU A 289 10.47 -1.88 11.50
C LEU A 289 11.46 -1.93 12.69
N GLN A 290 12.62 -2.58 12.52
CA GLN A 290 13.63 -2.67 13.59
C GLN A 290 14.20 -1.30 13.99
N SER A 291 14.22 -0.34 13.06
CA SER A 291 14.64 1.04 13.38
C SER A 291 13.70 1.74 14.39
N THR A 292 12.45 1.28 14.53
CA THR A 292 11.48 1.83 15.48
C THR A 292 11.60 1.23 16.89
N THR A 293 12.26 0.08 17.01
CA THR A 293 12.42 -0.64 18.28
C THR A 293 13.81 -0.45 18.91
N ALA A 294 14.82 -0.09 18.11
CA ALA A 294 16.22 -0.15 18.53
C ALA A 294 16.69 1.00 19.43
N VAL A 295 16.43 2.28 19.16
CA VAL A 295 16.94 3.40 20.00
C VAL A 295 16.11 4.67 19.80
N GLY A 296 15.83 5.38 20.90
CA GLY A 296 15.12 6.66 20.92
C GLY A 296 15.68 7.73 19.97
N GLY A 297 14.75 8.41 19.30
CA GLY A 297 14.80 9.79 18.83
C GLY A 297 16.15 10.39 18.41
N ALA A 298 16.57 10.15 17.16
CA ALA A 298 17.48 11.08 16.48
C ALA A 298 17.37 11.11 14.94
N ALA A 299 16.92 10.04 14.27
CA ALA A 299 17.05 9.93 12.81
C ALA A 299 15.86 10.43 11.96
N ILE A 300 14.72 10.81 12.55
CA ILE A 300 13.46 10.97 11.80
C ILE A 300 13.28 12.37 11.15
N ARG A 301 14.12 13.37 11.46
CA ARG A 301 13.93 14.75 10.95
C ARG A 301 14.25 14.98 9.47
N ALA A 302 14.89 14.04 8.77
CA ALA A 302 15.32 14.24 7.38
C ALA A 302 14.33 13.70 6.33
N VAL A 303 13.45 12.76 6.67
CA VAL A 303 12.58 12.07 5.69
C VAL A 303 11.13 12.61 5.66
N GLN A 304 10.74 13.38 6.68
CA GLN A 304 9.38 13.94 6.83
C GLN A 304 8.97 15.01 5.79
N ARG A 305 9.83 15.39 4.83
CA ARG A 305 9.47 16.35 3.76
C ARG A 305 9.04 15.72 2.43
N GLU A 306 9.15 14.40 2.27
CA GLU A 306 8.83 13.72 1.01
C GLU A 306 7.59 12.79 1.10
N GLY A 307 7.10 12.49 2.31
CA GLY A 307 6.01 11.52 2.55
C GLY A 307 4.56 12.04 2.38
N ASP A 308 4.36 13.35 2.24
CA ASP A 308 3.03 13.97 2.11
C ASP A 308 2.35 13.74 0.74
N GLN A 309 3.03 13.09 -0.21
CA GLN A 309 2.48 12.84 -1.54
C GLN A 309 1.52 11.65 -1.61
N TRP A 310 1.52 10.72 -0.64
CA TRP A 310 0.80 9.45 -0.80
C TRP A 310 -0.73 9.54 -0.74
N LEU A 311 -1.30 10.59 -0.16
CA LEU A 311 -2.74 10.85 -0.16
C LEU A 311 -3.20 11.73 -1.33
N ASN A 312 -2.23 12.37 -2.00
CA ASN A 312 -2.46 13.40 -3.01
C ASN A 312 -1.81 13.11 -4.36
N SER A 313 -1.11 11.98 -4.57
CA SER A 313 -0.55 11.60 -5.87
C SER A 313 -1.64 11.65 -6.94
N PRO A 314 -1.62 12.66 -7.81
CA PRO A 314 -2.41 12.70 -9.02
C PRO A 314 -1.53 12.10 -10.12
N ASP A 315 -1.58 10.78 -10.28
CA ASP A 315 -0.98 10.11 -11.44
C ASP A 315 -1.97 9.13 -12.06
#